data_AF-A0A2D8GB86-F1
#
_entry.id   AF-A0A2D8GB86-F1
#
_cell.length_a   1.000
_cell.length_b   1.000
_cell.length_c   1.000
_cell.angle_alpha   90.00
_cell.angle_beta   90.00
_cell.angle_gamma   90.00
#
_symmetry.space_group_name_H-M   'P 1'
#
loop_
_entity.id
_entity.type
_entity.pdbx_description
1 polymer ?
#
loop_
_entity_poly.entity_id
_entity_poly.type
_entity_poly.pdbx_seq_one_letter_code
_entity_poly.pdbx_strand_id
1 'polypeptide(L)'
;MSVHKYTSWGRTRRPKPSSGNDGDFITGSNLVALNEYGSPTGTDAANGVYQTENQRYAHIACSGSSTVSKVFTYSHAMGFWHELMAVDPTDGSRNSIGVGNNEYIIVDINGADYVALTSGSLSVVT
;
A
#
# COMPACT_ATOMS: atom_id res chain seq x y z
N MET A 1 -12.58 -29.19 26.17
CA MET A 1 -12.83 -27.74 26.38
C MET A 1 -11.98 -27.00 25.35
N SER A 2 -12.57 -26.40 24.32
CA SER A 2 -11.79 -25.63 23.33
C SER A 2 -11.36 -24.32 23.98
N VAL A 3 -10.06 -24.11 24.12
CA VAL A 3 -9.52 -22.80 24.54
C VAL A 3 -9.85 -21.81 23.43
N HIS A 4 -10.68 -20.82 23.73
CA HIS A 4 -10.94 -19.69 22.84
C HIS A 4 -9.62 -18.97 22.59
N LYS A 5 -9.00 -19.22 21.43
CA LYS A 5 -7.84 -18.45 20.98
C LYS A 5 -8.38 -17.13 20.48
N TYR A 6 -8.16 -16.06 21.24
CA TYR A 6 -8.36 -14.71 20.72
C TYR A 6 -7.47 -14.56 19.47
N THR A 7 -8.08 -14.60 18.29
CA THR A 7 -7.42 -14.13 17.08
C THR A 7 -7.24 -12.64 17.30
N SER A 8 -6.02 -12.25 17.66
CA SER A 8 -5.70 -10.90 18.10
C SER A 8 -6.27 -9.85 17.15
N TRP A 9 -6.91 -8.84 17.73
CA TRP A 9 -7.39 -7.68 17.01
C TRP A 9 -6.24 -6.66 16.92
N GLY A 10 -5.88 -6.28 15.68
CA GLY A 10 -5.11 -5.08 15.36
C GLY A 10 -3.60 -5.04 15.68
N ARG A 11 -3.08 -5.71 16.72
CA ARG A 11 -1.66 -5.54 17.14
C ARG A 11 -0.64 -6.52 16.57
N THR A 12 -1.05 -7.75 16.23
CA THR A 12 -0.15 -8.80 15.69
C THR A 12 -0.43 -9.16 14.23
N ARG A 13 -1.37 -8.45 13.61
CA ARG A 13 -1.69 -8.57 12.17
C ARG A 13 -1.02 -7.41 11.44
N ARG A 14 0.20 -7.64 10.96
CA ARG A 14 0.90 -6.70 10.07
C ARG A 14 0.50 -6.98 8.62
N PRO A 15 0.62 -5.98 7.72
CA PRO A 15 0.34 -6.21 6.31
C PRO A 15 1.17 -7.38 5.77
N LYS A 16 0.54 -8.26 5.01
CA LYS A 16 1.16 -9.46 4.43
C LYS A 16 1.34 -9.26 2.94
N PRO A 17 2.50 -9.60 2.36
CA PRO A 17 2.65 -9.60 0.90
C PRO A 17 1.72 -10.63 0.26
N SER A 18 1.61 -10.62 -1.07
CA SER A 18 0.72 -11.54 -1.80
C SER A 18 0.97 -13.04 -1.57
N SER A 19 2.12 -13.42 -1.01
CA SER A 19 2.39 -14.80 -0.56
C SER A 19 1.59 -15.21 0.68
N GLY A 20 0.99 -14.26 1.41
CA GLY A 20 0.22 -14.50 2.63
C GLY A 20 1.06 -14.83 3.87
N ASN A 21 2.38 -14.96 3.73
CA ASN A 21 3.28 -15.25 4.84
C ASN A 21 3.79 -13.96 5.48
N ASP A 22 3.98 -14.04 6.79
CA ASP A 22 4.36 -12.92 7.61
C ASP A 22 5.86 -12.62 7.49
N GLY A 23 6.22 -11.40 7.06
CA GLY A 23 7.61 -10.96 6.94
C GLY A 23 8.32 -11.34 5.63
N ASP A 24 7.60 -11.93 4.67
CA ASP A 24 8.12 -12.17 3.33
C ASP A 24 8.41 -10.84 2.60
N PHE A 25 9.46 -10.84 1.78
CA PHE A 25 9.77 -9.73 0.89
C PHE A 25 9.09 -9.93 -0.47
N ILE A 26 8.56 -8.84 -1.04
CA ILE A 26 8.15 -8.81 -2.45
C ILE A 26 9.43 -8.74 -3.30
N THR A 27 9.63 -9.69 -4.22
CA THR A 27 10.84 -9.77 -5.06
C THR A 27 10.50 -10.20 -6.50
N GLY A 28 11.45 -10.00 -7.43
CA GLY A 28 11.36 -10.52 -8.80
C GLY A 28 10.18 -9.97 -9.60
N SER A 29 9.42 -10.85 -10.26
CA SER A 29 8.24 -10.50 -11.05
C SER A 29 7.17 -9.75 -10.25
N ASN A 30 7.08 -9.99 -8.94
CA ASN A 30 6.13 -9.30 -8.06
C ASN A 30 6.52 -7.82 -7.86
N LEU A 31 7.81 -7.50 -7.96
CA LEU A 31 8.30 -6.13 -7.92
C LEU A 31 8.04 -5.39 -9.24
N VAL A 32 8.03 -6.11 -10.36
CA VAL A 32 7.66 -5.55 -11.67
C VAL A 32 6.16 -5.24 -11.70
N ALA A 33 5.32 -6.12 -11.17
CA ALA A 33 3.89 -5.85 -10.98
C ALA A 33 3.64 -4.63 -10.08
N LEU A 34 4.46 -4.46 -9.02
CA LEU A 34 4.48 -3.24 -8.19
C LEU A 34 4.79 -1.98 -9.02
N ASN A 35 5.58 -2.07 -10.08
CA ASN A 35 5.99 -0.91 -10.89
C ASN A 35 5.14 -0.68 -12.15
N GLU A 36 4.29 -1.64 -12.56
CA GLU A 36 3.41 -1.53 -13.73
C GLU A 36 2.02 -0.93 -13.43
N TYR A 37 1.75 -0.48 -12.19
CA TYR A 37 0.44 0.10 -11.83
C TYR A 37 0.23 1.49 -12.44
N GLY A 38 -0.22 1.52 -13.70
CA GLY A 38 -0.58 2.75 -14.44
C GLY A 38 -2.09 3.04 -14.54
N SER A 39 -2.96 2.09 -14.16
CA SER A 39 -4.42 2.20 -14.31
C SER A 39 -5.20 1.28 -13.35
N PRO A 40 -6.40 1.69 -12.88
CA PRO A 40 -7.26 0.93 -11.96
C PRO A 40 -7.75 -0.45 -12.46
N THR A 41 -7.53 -0.79 -13.74
CA THR A 41 -8.02 -2.03 -14.36
C THR A 41 -6.93 -3.09 -14.64
N GLY A 42 -5.66 -2.82 -14.32
CA GLY A 42 -4.52 -3.73 -14.61
C GLY A 42 -4.05 -4.58 -13.42
N THR A 43 -4.89 -4.72 -12.41
CA THR A 43 -4.46 -4.99 -11.03
C THR A 43 -4.91 -6.38 -10.55
N ASP A 44 -3.97 -7.32 -10.50
CA ASP A 44 -4.18 -8.64 -9.89
C ASP A 44 -3.64 -8.64 -8.45
N ALA A 45 -4.52 -8.94 -7.48
CA ALA A 45 -4.15 -9.07 -6.07
C ALA A 45 -3.09 -10.16 -5.81
N ALA A 46 -2.79 -11.01 -6.81
CA ALA A 46 -1.76 -12.03 -6.73
C ALA A 46 -0.31 -11.48 -6.76
N ASN A 47 -0.07 -10.26 -7.26
CA ASN A 47 1.29 -9.78 -7.54
C ASN A 47 1.58 -8.39 -6.96
N GLY A 48 2.64 -8.28 -6.14
CA GLY A 48 3.18 -6.98 -5.76
C GLY A 48 2.23 -6.13 -4.90
N VAL A 49 1.46 -6.75 -4.00
CA VAL A 49 0.53 -6.06 -3.10
C VAL A 49 0.70 -6.52 -1.66
N TYR A 50 0.24 -5.70 -0.72
CA TYR A 50 0.11 -6.03 0.70
C TYR A 50 -1.37 -6.15 1.08
N GLN A 51 -1.76 -7.31 1.58
CA GLN A 51 -3.03 -7.50 2.27
C GLN A 51 -2.95 -6.85 3.65
N THR A 52 -3.86 -5.92 3.93
CA THR A 52 -3.76 -5.04 5.10
C THR A 52 -4.33 -5.67 6.36
N GLU A 53 -5.18 -6.71 6.24
CA GLU A 53 -5.92 -7.32 7.35
C GLU A 53 -6.73 -6.32 8.20
N ASN A 54 -7.39 -5.35 7.53
CA ASN A 54 -8.23 -4.30 8.14
C ASN A 54 -7.43 -3.29 8.99
N GLN A 55 -6.19 -3.02 8.56
CA GLN A 55 -5.39 -1.94 9.12
C GLN A 55 -5.87 -0.59 8.61
N ARG A 56 -5.86 0.42 9.49
CA ARG A 56 -6.23 1.80 9.12
C ARG A 56 -5.06 2.58 8.53
N TYR A 57 -3.84 2.30 8.99
CA TYR A 57 -2.66 3.05 8.57
C TYR A 57 -1.67 2.14 7.86
N ALA A 58 -1.05 2.65 6.80
CA ALA A 58 0.13 2.04 6.20
C ALA A 58 1.37 2.90 6.48
N HIS A 59 2.44 2.22 6.87
CA HIS A 59 3.73 2.82 7.15
C HIS A 59 4.62 2.55 5.94
N ILE A 60 5.06 3.61 5.27
CA ILE A 60 5.83 3.50 4.02
C ILE A 60 7.19 4.13 4.28
N ALA A 61 8.24 3.33 4.11
CA ALA A 61 9.63 3.76 4.23
C ALA A 61 10.38 3.42 2.95
N CYS A 62 11.13 4.38 2.42
CA CYS A 62 12.05 4.17 1.31
C CYS A 62 13.49 4.31 1.82
N SER A 63 14.43 3.59 1.20
CA SER A 63 15.85 3.70 1.53
C SER A 63 16.73 3.57 0.28
N GLY A 64 17.96 4.09 0.38
CA GLY A 64 18.99 3.95 -0.64
C GLY A 64 18.83 4.90 -1.82
N SER A 65 18.21 4.43 -2.90
CA SER A 65 17.81 5.25 -4.07
C SER A 65 16.36 4.96 -4.50
N SER A 66 15.63 4.21 -3.66
CA SER A 66 14.26 3.81 -3.92
C SER A 66 13.31 4.96 -3.66
N THR A 67 12.24 5.04 -4.44
CA THR A 67 11.18 6.02 -4.28
C THR A 67 9.83 5.34 -4.51
N VAL A 68 8.79 5.88 -3.87
CA VAL A 68 7.40 5.55 -4.16
C VAL A 68 6.76 6.79 -4.77
N SER A 69 6.16 6.66 -5.94
CA SER A 69 5.49 7.75 -6.67
C SER A 69 3.99 7.80 -6.42
N LYS A 70 3.35 6.65 -6.16
CA LYS A 70 1.92 6.54 -5.91
C LYS A 70 1.60 5.39 -4.96
N VAL A 71 0.44 5.51 -4.31
CA VAL A 71 -0.15 4.49 -3.44
C VAL A 71 -1.53 4.14 -4.00
N PHE A 72 -1.80 2.85 -4.18
CA PHE A 72 -3.09 2.35 -4.63
C PHE A 72 -3.73 1.48 -3.55
N THR A 73 -5.05 1.57 -3.44
CA THR A 73 -5.86 0.82 -2.49
C THR A 73 -6.93 0.03 -3.22
N TYR A 74 -7.23 -1.17 -2.72
CA TYR A 74 -8.36 -1.98 -3.15
C TYR A 74 -9.33 -2.15 -2.00
N SER A 75 -10.62 -2.00 -2.30
CA SER A 75 -11.69 -2.39 -1.40
C SER A 75 -12.59 -3.41 -2.07
N HIS A 76 -12.84 -4.53 -1.41
CA HIS A 76 -13.81 -5.53 -1.85
C HIS A 76 -15.22 -4.97 -1.97
N ALA A 77 -15.56 -3.92 -1.23
CA ALA A 77 -16.85 -3.25 -1.34
C ALA A 77 -17.01 -2.55 -2.70
N MET A 78 -15.91 -2.03 -3.26
CA MET A 78 -15.90 -1.34 -4.55
C MET A 78 -15.61 -2.31 -5.71
N GLY A 79 -14.80 -3.34 -5.46
CA GLY A 79 -14.43 -4.35 -6.46
C GLY A 79 -13.41 -3.86 -7.50
N PHE A 80 -12.74 -2.73 -7.25
CA PHE A 80 -11.69 -2.19 -8.12
C PHE A 80 -10.63 -1.42 -7.32
N TRP A 81 -9.47 -1.22 -7.95
CA TRP A 81 -8.33 -0.47 -7.40
C TRP A 81 -8.48 1.03 -7.66
N HIS A 82 -7.99 1.86 -6.75
CA HIS A 82 -8.00 3.32 -6.91
C HIS A 82 -6.72 3.94 -6.31
N GLU A 83 -6.27 5.06 -6.89
CA GLU A 83 -5.13 5.81 -6.35
C GLU A 83 -5.58 6.54 -5.07
N LEU A 84 -4.78 6.41 -4.01
CA LEU A 84 -4.95 7.17 -2.79
C LEU A 84 -4.31 8.55 -3.00
N MET A 85 -5.14 9.58 -2.95
CA MET A 85 -4.71 10.96 -3.17
C MET A 85 -4.64 11.69 -1.83
N ALA A 86 -3.59 12.47 -1.63
CA ALA A 86 -3.56 13.50 -0.60
C ALA A 86 -4.35 14.72 -1.09
N VAL A 87 -5.04 15.39 -0.16
CA VAL A 87 -5.73 16.65 -0.44
C VAL A 87 -4.95 17.77 0.24
N ASP A 88 -4.51 18.76 -0.51
CA ASP A 88 -3.90 19.96 0.06
C ASP A 88 -4.99 20.76 0.79
N PRO A 89 -4.83 21.05 2.09
CA PRO A 89 -5.83 21.79 2.86
C PRO A 89 -5.97 23.26 2.45
N THR A 90 -5.00 23.80 1.71
CA THR A 90 -4.92 25.21 1.31
C THR A 90 -5.80 25.50 0.10
N ASP A 91 -5.74 24.63 -0.92
CA ASP A 91 -6.41 24.84 -2.20
C ASP A 91 -7.33 23.68 -2.63
N GLY A 92 -7.34 22.57 -1.90
CA GLY A 92 -8.14 21.39 -2.21
C GLY A 92 -7.61 20.57 -3.38
N SER A 93 -6.41 20.85 -3.88
CA SER A 93 -5.75 20.08 -4.93
C SER A 93 -5.54 18.63 -4.48
N ARG A 94 -5.61 17.70 -5.44
CA ARG A 94 -5.44 16.27 -5.20
C ARG A 94 -4.10 15.83 -5.75
N ASN A 95 -3.19 15.47 -4.86
CA ASN A 95 -1.82 15.10 -5.19
C ASN A 95 -1.57 13.62 -4.92
N SER A 96 -0.76 12.99 -5.76
CA SER A 96 -0.30 11.62 -5.52
C SER A 96 0.54 11.56 -4.25
N ILE A 97 0.38 10.49 -3.49
CA ILE A 97 1.22 10.28 -2.30
C ILE A 97 2.56 9.71 -2.74
N GLY A 98 3.62 10.52 -2.60
CA GLY A 98 5.00 10.14 -2.87
C GLY A 98 5.84 9.96 -1.61
N VAL A 99 6.86 9.11 -1.69
CA VAL A 99 7.88 8.92 -0.64
C VAL A 99 9.25 8.97 -1.30
N GLY A 100 10.05 9.96 -0.90
CA GLY A 100 11.40 10.19 -1.38
C GLY A 100 12.42 9.23 -0.81
N ASN A 101 13.65 9.41 -1.24
CA ASN A 101 14.76 8.58 -0.81
C ASN A 101 15.08 8.78 0.68
N ASN A 102 15.20 7.69 1.43
CA ASN A 102 15.43 7.69 2.89
C ASN A 102 14.33 8.42 3.68
N GLU A 103 13.12 8.48 3.12
CA GLU A 103 11.96 9.08 3.76
C GLU A 103 11.01 8.03 4.34
N TYR A 104 10.19 8.48 5.28
CA TYR A 104 9.18 7.69 5.95
C TYR A 104 7.91 8.52 6.11
N ILE A 105 6.77 7.94 5.74
CA ILE A 105 5.45 8.54 5.96
C ILE A 105 4.46 7.51 6.52
N ILE A 106 3.40 8.02 7.12
CA ILE A 106 2.24 7.24 7.55
C ILE A 106 1.03 7.75 6.77
N VAL A 107 0.30 6.85 6.13
CA VAL A 107 -0.89 7.17 5.33
C VAL A 107 -2.13 6.49 5.91
N ASP A 108 -3.26 7.18 5.97
CA ASP A 108 -4.56 6.58 6.29
C ASP A 108 -5.10 5.90 5.04
N ILE A 109 -5.20 4.58 5.08
CA ILE A 109 -5.70 3.72 3.99
C ILE A 109 -7.18 3.40 4.17
N ASN A 110 -7.87 4.01 5.15
CA ASN A 110 -9.30 3.88 5.39
C ASN A 110 -9.80 2.44 5.50
N GLY A 111 -8.96 1.50 5.95
CA GLY A 111 -9.31 0.09 6.06
C GLY A 111 -9.42 -0.65 4.72
N ALA A 112 -8.77 -0.16 3.66
CA ALA A 112 -8.67 -0.87 2.38
C ALA A 112 -8.15 -2.30 2.59
N ASP A 113 -8.65 -3.27 1.83
CA ASP A 113 -8.30 -4.69 1.98
C ASP A 113 -6.87 -4.99 1.50
N TYR A 114 -6.45 -4.30 0.43
CA TYR A 114 -5.10 -4.40 -0.12
C TYR A 114 -4.53 -3.02 -0.44
N VAL A 115 -3.20 -2.93 -0.39
CA VAL A 115 -2.40 -1.77 -0.77
C VAL A 115 -1.33 -2.17 -1.76
N ALA A 116 -1.11 -1.35 -2.78
CA ALA A 116 0.01 -1.44 -3.70
C ALA A 116 0.74 -0.10 -3.77
N LEU A 117 2.01 -0.12 -4.15
CA LEU A 117 2.86 1.06 -4.30
C LEU A 117 3.43 1.05 -5.71
N THR A 118 3.75 2.20 -6.29
CA THR A 118 4.56 2.27 -7.52
C THR A 118 5.85 3.00 -7.26
N SER A 119 6.95 2.57 -7.89
CA SER A 119 8.11 3.45 -8.03
C SER A 119 8.00 4.33 -9.28
N GLY A 120 8.70 5.46 -9.28
CA GLY A 120 8.72 6.37 -10.41
C GLY A 120 9.36 7.70 -10.04
N SER A 121 9.59 8.56 -11.03
CA SER A 121 10.08 9.91 -10.77
C SER A 121 9.06 10.69 -9.95
N LEU A 122 9.47 11.15 -8.77
CA LEU A 122 8.70 12.09 -7.97
C LEU A 122 8.68 13.45 -8.67
N SER A 123 7.53 13.85 -9.20
CA SER A 123 7.30 15.25 -9.52
C SER A 123 6.95 15.95 -8.22
N VAL A 124 7.93 16.64 -7.63
CA VAL A 124 7.81 17.62 -6.53
C VAL A 124 6.55 17.46 -5.68
N VAL A 125 6.64 16.66 -4.61
CA VAL A 125 5.69 16.74 -3.49
C VAL A 125 6.18 17.91 -2.64
N THR A 126 5.68 19.11 -2.90
CA THR A 126 5.78 20.26 -1.98
C THR A 126 4.75 20.14 -0.87
#